data_AF-A0A7V3E619-F1
#
_entry.id   AF-A0A7V3E619-F1
#
_cell.length_a   1.000
_cell.length_b   1.000
_cell.length_c   1.000
_cell.angle_alpha   90.00
_cell.angle_beta   90.00
_cell.angle_gamma   90.00
#
_symmetry.space_group_name_H-M   'P 1'
#
loop_
_entity.id
_entity.type
_entity.pdbx_description
1 polymer ?
#
loop_
_entity_poly.entity_id
_entity_poly.type
_entity_poly.pdbx_seq_one_letter_code
_entity_poly.pdbx_strand_id
1 'polypeptide(L)'
;KNCVDTKTLIFTNLVDFDTLWGHRRLVKDYYEGLKYFDTKLKEIMDLLSEEDMLIITSDHGNDPTYLVHTDHTREHVPLLVYSKNKDFVPNKNLGVRKTFADVAKTVDKLFGLNKIQIGESFV
;
A
#
# COMPACT_ATOMS: atom_id res chain seq x y z
N LYS A 1 -21.56 7.24 -23.58
CA LYS A 1 -21.84 6.57 -22.29
C LYS A 1 -21.48 7.55 -21.20
N ASN A 2 -22.49 8.14 -20.56
CA ASN A 2 -22.31 9.14 -19.51
C ASN A 2 -21.78 8.44 -18.26
N CYS A 3 -20.47 8.29 -18.13
CA CYS A 3 -19.85 7.92 -16.87
C CYS A 3 -19.85 9.18 -16.01
N VAL A 4 -20.61 9.14 -14.91
CA VAL A 4 -20.50 10.13 -13.85
C VAL A 4 -19.08 10.05 -13.32
N ASP A 5 -18.41 11.19 -13.31
CA ASP A 5 -17.06 11.39 -12.82
C ASP A 5 -17.04 11.14 -11.29
N THR A 6 -16.97 9.87 -10.90
CA THR A 6 -17.05 9.44 -9.51
C THR A 6 -15.66 9.02 -9.05
N LYS A 7 -15.11 9.78 -8.09
CA LYS A 7 -13.91 9.39 -7.37
C LYS A 7 -14.12 7.98 -6.81
N THR A 8 -13.22 7.07 -7.16
CA THR A 8 -13.34 5.64 -6.84
C THR A 8 -12.12 5.21 -6.05
N LEU A 9 -12.34 4.44 -4.97
CA LEU A 9 -11.27 3.78 -4.23
C LEU A 9 -11.24 2.30 -4.63
N ILE A 10 -10.13 1.87 -5.22
CA ILE A 10 -9.82 0.45 -5.39
C ILE A 10 -8.94 0.05 -4.22
N PHE A 11 -9.46 -0.78 -3.31
CA PHE A 11 -8.71 -1.27 -2.17
C PHE A 11 -8.52 -2.79 -2.28
N THR A 12 -7.28 -3.20 -2.54
CA THR A 12 -6.90 -4.59 -2.78
C THR A 12 -5.97 -5.09 -1.69
N ASN A 13 -6.20 -6.32 -1.23
CA ASN A 13 -5.30 -7.04 -0.34
C ASN A 13 -4.69 -8.24 -1.09
N LEU A 14 -3.36 -8.38 -1.01
CA LEU A 14 -2.61 -9.49 -1.59
C LEU A 14 -2.23 -10.47 -0.47
N VAL A 15 -3.11 -11.45 -0.21
CA VAL A 15 -3.11 -12.23 1.04
C VAL A 15 -2.10 -13.38 1.09
N ASP A 16 -1.53 -13.78 -0.05
CA ASP A 16 -0.65 -14.96 -0.13
C ASP A 16 0.63 -14.81 0.70
N PHE A 17 1.15 -13.59 0.79
CA PHE A 17 2.32 -13.24 1.62
C PHE A 17 2.14 -13.66 3.08
N ASP A 18 0.92 -13.55 3.58
CA ASP A 18 0.58 -13.88 4.94
C ASP A 18 0.22 -15.38 5.09
N THR A 19 -0.79 -15.81 4.33
CA THR A 19 -1.46 -17.10 4.54
C THR A 19 -0.71 -18.30 3.95
N LEU A 20 0.01 -18.10 2.84
CA LEU A 20 0.73 -19.17 2.15
C LEU A 20 2.20 -19.21 2.55
N TRP A 21 2.84 -18.07 2.79
CA TRP A 21 4.30 -18.02 2.95
C TRP A 21 4.77 -17.53 4.32
N GLY A 22 4.19 -16.46 4.85
CA GLY A 22 4.56 -15.87 6.16
C GLY A 22 4.34 -16.85 7.31
N HIS A 23 3.09 -17.22 7.58
CA HIS A 23 2.74 -18.17 8.66
C HIS A 23 3.42 -19.54 8.53
N ARG A 24 3.76 -19.94 7.29
CA ARG A 24 4.40 -21.23 6.99
C ARG A 24 5.93 -21.16 6.98
N ARG A 25 6.51 -19.98 7.21
CA ARG A 25 7.97 -19.76 7.26
C ARG A 25 8.69 -20.18 5.97
N LEU A 26 8.04 -19.95 4.84
CA LEU A 26 8.54 -20.31 3.51
C LEU A 26 9.27 -19.13 2.85
N VAL A 27 10.52 -18.90 3.27
CA VAL A 27 11.34 -17.77 2.80
C VAL A 27 11.45 -17.70 1.28
N LYS A 28 11.68 -18.84 0.61
CA LYS A 28 11.86 -18.89 -0.84
C LYS A 28 10.58 -18.50 -1.58
N ASP A 29 9.43 -19.01 -1.15
CA ASP A 29 8.15 -18.73 -1.80
C ASP A 29 7.70 -17.30 -1.55
N TYR A 30 7.96 -16.76 -0.34
CA TYR A 30 7.75 -15.34 -0.03
C TYR A 30 8.55 -14.46 -0.99
N TYR A 31 9.84 -14.76 -1.19
CA TYR A 31 10.72 -14.05 -2.11
C TYR A 31 10.25 -14.11 -3.57
N GLU A 32 9.85 -15.29 -4.06
CA GLU A 32 9.33 -15.42 -5.43
C GLU A 32 8.00 -14.68 -5.61
N GLY A 33 7.14 -14.67 -4.59
CA GLY A 33 5.94 -13.85 -4.56
C GLY A 33 6.22 -12.35 -4.69
N LEU A 34 7.24 -11.84 -3.97
CA LEU A 34 7.64 -10.44 -4.04
C LEU A 34 8.16 -10.08 -5.43
N LYS A 35 9.00 -10.94 -6.03
CA LYS A 35 9.47 -10.76 -7.41
C LYS A 35 8.34 -10.78 -8.42
N TYR A 36 7.39 -11.70 -8.27
CA TYR A 36 6.24 -11.76 -9.16
C TYR A 36 5.41 -10.47 -9.05
N PHE A 37 5.13 -10.00 -7.84
CA PHE A 37 4.41 -8.74 -7.63
C PHE A 37 5.15 -7.56 -8.26
N ASP A 38 6.47 -7.47 -8.13
CA ASP A 38 7.28 -6.42 -8.76
C ASP A 38 7.09 -6.37 -10.29
N THR A 39 7.00 -7.53 -10.96
CA THR A 39 6.68 -7.55 -12.41
C THR A 39 5.30 -6.97 -12.73
N LYS A 40 4.32 -7.20 -11.86
CA LYS A 40 2.94 -6.71 -12.02
C LYS A 40 2.78 -5.25 -11.62
N LEU A 41 3.61 -4.76 -10.71
CA LEU A 41 3.63 -3.36 -10.33
C LEU A 41 3.89 -2.46 -11.55
N LYS A 42 4.82 -2.85 -12.44
CA LYS A 42 5.05 -2.12 -13.68
C LYS A 42 3.79 -2.04 -14.55
N GLU A 43 3.09 -3.16 -14.75
CA GLU A 43 1.85 -3.21 -15.53
C GLU A 43 0.77 -2.29 -14.92
N ILE A 44 0.64 -2.28 -13.59
CA ILE A 44 -0.29 -1.39 -12.87
C ILE A 44 0.10 0.08 -13.09
N MET A 45 1.38 0.43 -12.90
CA MET A 45 1.87 1.80 -13.07
C MET A 45 1.66 2.33 -14.49
N ASP A 46 1.81 1.48 -15.51
CA ASP A 46 1.59 1.84 -16.91
C ASP A 46 0.11 2.17 -17.19
N LEU A 47 -0.84 1.52 -16.49
CA LEU A 47 -2.28 1.74 -16.64
C LEU A 47 -2.84 2.97 -15.92
N LEU A 48 -2.10 3.55 -14.96
CA LEU A 48 -2.55 4.74 -14.24
C LEU A 48 -2.69 5.96 -15.17
N SER A 49 -3.71 6.78 -14.95
CA SER A 49 -3.86 8.11 -15.56
C SER A 49 -3.14 9.19 -14.75
N GLU A 50 -3.15 10.43 -15.23
CA GLU A 50 -2.61 11.60 -14.50
C GLU A 50 -3.44 12.00 -13.27
N GLU A 51 -4.66 11.49 -13.16
CA GLU A 51 -5.59 11.75 -12.05
C GLU A 51 -5.51 10.69 -10.95
N ASP A 52 -4.83 9.57 -11.22
CA ASP A 52 -4.74 8.46 -10.29
C ASP A 52 -3.57 8.60 -9.29
N MET A 53 -3.78 8.03 -8.11
CA MET A 53 -2.75 7.85 -7.09
C MET A 53 -2.71 6.38 -6.65
N LEU A 54 -1.52 5.80 -6.68
CA LEU A 54 -1.22 4.47 -6.15
C LEU A 54 -0.56 4.60 -4.78
N ILE A 55 -1.10 3.91 -3.79
CA ILE A 55 -0.51 3.78 -2.46
C ILE A 55 -0.25 2.29 -2.19
N ILE A 56 0.99 1.93 -1.87
CA ILE A 56 1.37 0.57 -1.49
C ILE A 56 1.81 0.58 -0.04
N THR A 57 1.22 -0.30 0.77
CA THR A 57 1.54 -0.50 2.18
C THR A 57 1.30 -1.96 2.57
N SER A 58 1.70 -2.31 3.79
CA SER A 58 1.26 -3.52 4.49
C SER A 58 0.51 -3.11 5.77
N ASP A 59 -0.08 -4.07 6.46
CA ASP A 59 -0.83 -3.93 7.71
C ASP A 59 -0.10 -4.52 8.92
N HIS A 60 0.91 -5.38 8.72
CA HIS A 60 1.80 -5.89 9.77
C HIS A 60 3.04 -6.58 9.16
N GLY A 61 3.94 -7.07 10.01
CA GLY A 61 4.99 -8.00 9.61
C GLY A 61 4.51 -9.44 9.66
N ASN A 62 5.13 -10.31 8.87
CA ASN A 62 5.03 -11.76 9.02
C ASN A 62 6.35 -12.41 8.58
N ASP A 63 7.41 -12.17 9.35
CA ASP A 63 8.79 -12.57 9.03
C ASP A 63 8.92 -14.10 8.85
N PRO A 64 9.18 -14.61 7.62
CA PRO A 64 9.28 -16.05 7.37
C PRO A 64 10.55 -16.68 7.96
N THR A 65 11.49 -15.88 8.48
CA THR A 65 12.71 -16.35 9.17
C THR A 65 12.55 -16.39 10.69
N TYR A 66 11.43 -15.86 11.22
CA TYR A 66 11.20 -15.79 12.66
C TYR A 66 10.68 -17.12 13.21
N LEU A 67 11.57 -17.89 13.84
CA LEU A 67 11.29 -19.27 14.26
C LEU A 67 10.66 -19.41 15.67
N VAL A 68 10.46 -18.32 16.40
CA VAL A 68 9.93 -18.38 17.79
C VAL A 68 8.44 -18.77 17.81
N HIS A 69 7.67 -18.33 16.82
CA HIS A 69 6.26 -18.68 16.64
C HIS A 69 5.88 -18.63 15.16
N THR A 70 4.66 -19.03 14.84
CA THR A 70 4.06 -18.90 13.50
C THR A 70 3.18 -17.66 13.35
N ASP A 71 2.94 -16.90 14.42
CA ASP A 71 2.12 -15.67 14.40
C ASP A 71 2.85 -14.48 13.72
N HIS A 72 2.13 -13.38 13.53
CA HIS A 72 2.63 -12.11 12.97
C HIS A 72 3.74 -11.49 13.81
N THR A 73 4.56 -10.66 13.16
CA THR A 73 5.63 -9.87 13.77
C THR A 73 5.25 -8.39 13.83
N ARG A 74 5.62 -7.70 14.92
CA ARG A 74 5.34 -6.27 15.09
C ARG A 74 6.42 -5.43 14.39
N GLU A 75 6.16 -5.08 13.15
CA GLU A 75 7.10 -4.35 12.29
C GLU A 75 6.55 -3.01 11.80
N HIS A 76 7.46 -2.13 11.38
CA HIS A 76 7.08 -1.00 10.53
C HIS A 76 6.70 -1.52 9.14
N VAL A 77 5.66 -0.94 8.56
CA VAL A 77 5.21 -1.28 7.19
C VAL A 77 5.74 -0.25 6.19
N PRO A 78 6.04 -0.64 4.94
CA PRO A 78 6.43 0.31 3.91
C PRO A 78 5.26 1.25 3.58
N LEU A 79 5.57 2.48 3.18
CA LEU A 79 4.59 3.39 2.56
C LEU A 79 5.22 3.95 1.28
N LEU A 80 4.70 3.51 0.14
CA LEU A 80 5.07 4.03 -1.17
C LEU A 80 3.88 4.73 -1.79
N VAL A 81 4.10 5.93 -2.31
CA VAL A 81 3.06 6.74 -2.96
C VAL A 81 3.57 7.13 -4.34
N TYR A 82 2.74 6.92 -5.35
CA TYR A 82 3.06 7.21 -6.75
C TYR A 82 1.86 7.83 -7.46
N SER A 83 2.14 8.77 -8.35
CA SER A 83 1.15 9.34 -9.28
C SER A 83 1.86 9.81 -10.55
N LYS A 84 1.15 9.79 -11.68
CA LYS A 84 1.60 10.44 -12.93
C LYS A 84 1.25 11.92 -12.99
N ASN A 85 0.54 12.44 -11.99
CA ASN A 85 0.17 13.85 -11.93
C ASN A 85 1.42 14.75 -12.00
N LYS A 86 1.40 15.76 -12.87
CA LYS A 86 2.52 16.70 -13.04
C LYS A 86 2.90 17.50 -11.79
N ASP A 87 1.94 17.72 -10.89
CA ASP A 87 2.13 18.45 -9.64
C ASP A 87 2.57 17.51 -8.48
N PHE A 88 2.64 16.20 -8.74
CA PHE A 88 3.20 15.24 -7.80
C PHE A 88 4.71 15.47 -7.66
N VAL A 89 5.19 15.54 -6.42
CA VAL A 89 6.62 15.71 -6.13
C VAL A 89 7.25 14.32 -5.94
N PRO A 90 7.99 13.79 -6.93
CA PRO A 90 8.65 12.50 -6.79
C PRO A 90 9.76 12.55 -5.74
N ASN A 91 10.12 11.40 -5.19
CA ASN A 91 11.24 11.24 -4.24
C ASN A 91 11.11 12.05 -2.94
N LYS A 92 9.90 12.50 -2.59
CA LYS A 92 9.64 13.14 -1.30
C LYS A 92 9.71 12.10 -0.18
N ASN A 93 10.61 12.30 0.78
CA ASN A 93 10.64 11.51 2.00
C ASN A 93 9.45 11.91 2.91
N LEU A 94 8.52 10.98 3.13
CA LEU A 94 7.33 11.21 3.97
C LEU A 94 7.61 11.03 5.47
N GLY A 95 8.84 10.67 5.83
CA GLY A 95 9.26 10.32 7.18
C GLY A 95 8.59 9.04 7.68
N VAL A 96 8.89 8.69 8.93
CA VAL A 96 8.16 7.63 9.63
C VAL A 96 6.78 8.17 10.01
N ARG A 97 5.73 7.49 9.54
CA ARG A 97 4.35 7.83 9.87
C ARG A 97 4.03 7.33 11.28
N LYS A 98 3.27 8.12 12.03
CA LYS A 98 2.92 7.79 13.43
C LYS A 98 1.81 6.75 13.53
N THR A 99 0.99 6.61 12.48
CA THR A 99 -0.15 5.71 12.44
C THR A 99 -0.53 5.34 11.01
N PHE A 100 -1.11 4.16 10.81
CA PHE A 100 -1.69 3.75 9.52
C PHE A 100 -2.87 4.64 9.11
N ALA A 101 -3.50 5.32 10.09
CA ALA A 101 -4.57 6.25 9.83
C ALA A 101 -4.16 7.42 8.91
N ASP A 102 -2.86 7.69 8.74
CA ASP A 102 -2.37 8.69 7.79
C ASP A 102 -2.77 8.36 6.34
N VAL A 103 -2.84 7.07 5.97
CA VAL A 103 -3.35 6.64 4.65
C VAL A 103 -4.84 6.95 4.54
N ALA A 104 -5.63 6.57 5.55
CA ALA A 104 -7.06 6.87 5.58
C ALA A 104 -7.33 8.38 5.55
N LYS A 105 -6.53 9.18 6.27
CA LYS A 105 -6.64 10.64 6.29
C LYS A 105 -6.28 11.28 4.94
N THR A 106 -5.32 10.69 4.22
CA THR A 106 -5.01 11.11 2.84
C THR A 106 -6.16 10.78 1.89
N VAL A 107 -6.75 9.58 1.97
CA VAL A 107 -7.93 9.24 1.17
C VAL A 107 -9.11 10.17 1.50
N ASP A 108 -9.37 10.45 2.79
CA ASP A 108 -10.39 11.39 3.25
C ASP A 108 -10.24 12.78 2.61
N LYS A 109 -9.00 13.28 2.55
CA LYS A 109 -8.65 14.57 1.91
C LYS A 109 -8.85 14.52 0.40
N LEU A 110 -8.37 13.48 -0.29
CA LEU A 110 -8.50 13.34 -1.75
C LEU A 110 -9.97 13.28 -2.20
N PHE A 111 -10.83 12.64 -1.40
CA PHE A 111 -12.26 12.51 -1.69
C PHE A 111 -13.08 13.71 -1.17
N GLY A 112 -12.49 14.61 -0.37
CA GLY A 112 -13.19 15.76 0.20
C GLY A 112 -14.27 15.38 1.22
N LEU A 113 -14.09 14.28 1.95
CA LEU A 113 -15.12 13.71 2.82
C LEU A 113 -15.13 14.36 4.22
N ASN A 114 -13.97 14.77 4.74
CA ASN A 114 -13.79 15.35 6.07
C ASN A 114 -14.37 14.49 7.22
N LYS A 115 -14.26 13.16 7.13
CA LYS A 115 -14.82 12.19 8.10
C LYS A 115 -13.78 11.58 9.03
N ILE A 116 -12.54 11.45 8.58
CA ILE A 116 -11.48 10.79 9.37
C ILE A 116 -10.86 11.78 10.36
N GLN A 117 -10.93 11.49 11.65
CA GLN A 117 -10.48 12.40 12.72
C GLN A 117 -9.02 12.17 13.17
N ILE A 118 -8.46 10.99 12.86
CA ILE A 118 -7.12 10.58 13.27
C ILE A 118 -6.16 10.51 12.09
N GLY A 119 -4.87 10.66 12.37
CA GLY A 119 -3.81 10.66 11.37
C GLY A 119 -3.61 12.03 10.71
N GLU A 120 -2.51 12.14 9.98
CA GLU A 120 -2.08 13.33 9.25
C GLU A 120 -1.97 12.98 7.76
N SER A 121 -2.68 13.73 6.92
CA SER A 121 -2.55 13.56 5.47
C SER A 121 -1.17 13.99 4.98
N PHE A 122 -0.65 13.31 3.97
CA PHE A 122 0.64 13.60 3.34
C PHE A 122 0.53 14.20 1.93
N VAL A 123 -0.70 14.48 1.47
CA VAL A 123 -1.02 15.29 0.27
C VAL A 123 -1.58 16.63 0.70
#